data_AF-A0A8T4HRY8-F1
#
_entry.id   AF-A0A8T4HRY8-F1
#
_cell.length_a   1.000
_cell.length_b   1.000
_cell.length_c   1.000
_cell.angle_alpha   90.00
_cell.angle_beta   90.00
_cell.angle_gamma   90.00
#
_symmetry.space_group_name_H-M   'P 1'
#
loop_
_entity.id
_entity.type
_entity.pdbx_description
1 polymer ?
#
loop_
_entity_poly.entity_id
_entity_poly.type
_entity_poly.pdbx_seq_one_letter_code
_entity_poly.pdbx_strand_id
1 'polypeptide(L)'
;MRAGAFVYPWDVVGDPAAPERLAALGIQQVTLASAYHSTRALTPRHPRHRIVTARHSAVLYPPDPARWPPGAPRPHPQNWVDSDDAGGPYAEAARALTEAGLQVHSWVVLAHNSRLGEEFPHTSVRNAYGDRYPWAPCIARPEVRAYAVALAAEAAVRPGTGTRGTELESCGWYGFAHLHAHDKIGGVPLDGAATALMSLCFCDMCEEGYAALGGDPERLRAEVVRALEPVWRGERTAPPDRGSGRAGEWAAVEELLGARMAALVAQ
;
A
#
# COMPACT_ATOMS: atom_id res chain seq x y z
N MET A 1 0.72 1.27 -27.53
CA MET A 1 0.95 1.06 -26.08
C MET A 1 2.43 1.23 -25.80
N ARG A 2 2.81 1.91 -24.72
CA ARG A 2 4.21 1.95 -24.25
C ARG A 2 4.43 0.78 -23.28
N ALA A 3 5.49 0.01 -23.46
CA ALA A 3 5.85 -1.04 -22.51
C ALA A 3 6.55 -0.43 -21.30
N GLY A 4 6.11 -0.79 -20.10
CA GLY A 4 6.66 -0.31 -18.83
C GLY A 4 6.99 -1.44 -17.87
N ALA A 5 7.84 -1.16 -16.87
CA ALA A 5 8.18 -2.09 -15.80
C ALA A 5 8.28 -1.39 -14.44
N PHE A 6 7.80 -2.07 -13.40
CA PHE A 6 8.07 -1.69 -12.02
C PHE A 6 9.47 -2.18 -11.62
N VAL A 7 10.27 -1.30 -11.06
CA VAL A 7 11.68 -1.55 -10.74
C VAL A 7 11.97 -1.00 -9.35
N TYR A 8 12.84 -1.68 -8.60
CA TYR A 8 13.38 -1.13 -7.38
C TYR A 8 14.82 -0.65 -7.57
N PRO A 9 15.27 0.36 -6.80
CA PRO A 9 16.67 0.75 -6.80
C PRO A 9 17.67 -0.40 -6.62
N TRP A 10 17.33 -1.43 -5.83
CA TRP A 10 18.20 -2.60 -5.64
C TRP A 10 18.32 -3.52 -6.86
N ASP A 11 17.49 -3.34 -7.88
CA ASP A 11 17.62 -4.06 -9.15
C ASP A 11 18.68 -3.41 -10.07
N VAL A 12 19.02 -2.15 -9.82
CA VAL A 12 19.91 -1.33 -10.67
C VAL A 12 21.23 -1.01 -9.97
N VAL A 13 21.19 -0.63 -8.70
CA VAL A 13 22.37 -0.23 -7.93
C VAL A 13 23.34 -1.41 -7.77
N GLY A 14 24.50 -1.28 -8.43
CA GLY A 14 25.52 -2.33 -8.55
C GLY A 14 25.19 -3.46 -9.52
N ASP A 15 24.28 -3.24 -10.47
CA ASP A 15 24.18 -3.95 -11.77
C ASP A 15 24.28 -2.94 -12.93
N PRO A 16 25.49 -2.64 -13.42
CA PRO A 16 25.67 -1.70 -14.54
C PRO A 16 24.94 -2.13 -15.83
N ALA A 17 24.63 -3.42 -15.99
CA ALA A 17 23.95 -3.94 -17.17
C ALA A 17 22.42 -3.89 -17.06
N ALA A 18 21.85 -3.61 -15.88
CA ALA A 18 20.40 -3.60 -15.69
C ALA A 18 19.66 -2.57 -16.58
N PRO A 19 20.10 -1.30 -16.69
CA PRO A 19 19.44 -0.31 -17.53
C PRO A 19 19.36 -0.72 -19.02
N GLU A 20 20.49 -1.11 -19.61
CA GLU A 20 20.55 -1.57 -21.00
C GLU A 20 19.72 -2.83 -21.22
N ARG A 21 19.74 -3.76 -20.26
CA ARG A 21 18.93 -4.98 -20.31
C ARG A 21 17.44 -4.68 -20.32
N LEU A 22 16.98 -3.69 -19.54
CA LEU A 22 15.58 -3.25 -19.55
C LEU A 22 15.22 -2.60 -20.90
N ALA A 23 16.07 -1.71 -21.41
CA ALA A 23 15.87 -1.07 -22.71
C ALA A 23 15.83 -2.10 -23.86
N ALA A 24 16.71 -3.10 -23.85
CA ALA A 24 16.76 -4.17 -24.85
C ALA A 24 15.50 -5.07 -24.86
N LEU A 25 14.71 -5.09 -23.78
CA LEU A 25 13.39 -5.74 -23.75
C LEU A 25 12.29 -4.91 -24.40
N GLY A 26 12.60 -3.73 -24.95
CA GLY A 26 11.65 -2.79 -25.51
C GLY A 26 10.90 -1.97 -24.46
N ILE A 27 11.34 -1.98 -23.20
CA ILE A 27 10.80 -1.13 -22.13
C ILE A 27 11.16 0.32 -22.45
N GLN A 28 10.18 1.21 -22.34
CA GLN A 28 10.36 2.64 -22.60
C GLN A 28 10.18 3.48 -21.34
N GLN A 29 9.47 2.96 -20.33
CA GLN A 29 9.20 3.61 -19.07
C GLN A 29 9.46 2.66 -17.90
N VAL A 30 10.04 3.16 -16.83
CA VAL A 30 10.22 2.44 -15.58
C VAL A 30 9.53 3.19 -14.45
N THR A 31 8.77 2.47 -13.64
CA THR A 31 8.18 3.00 -12.41
C THR A 31 9.07 2.55 -11.25
N LEU A 32 9.92 3.46 -10.78
CA LEU A 32 11.01 3.22 -9.84
C LEU A 32 10.59 3.55 -8.41
N ALA A 33 10.72 2.59 -7.49
CA ALA A 33 10.37 2.78 -6.08
C ALA A 33 11.16 3.91 -5.41
N SER A 34 10.47 4.98 -4.99
CA SER A 34 11.05 6.06 -4.15
C SER A 34 10.57 5.98 -2.70
N ALA A 35 9.36 5.48 -2.44
CA ALA A 35 8.84 5.13 -1.13
C ALA A 35 8.05 3.83 -1.23
N TYR A 36 8.40 2.83 -0.42
CA TYR A 36 7.84 1.49 -0.54
C TYR A 36 7.66 0.79 0.81
N HIS A 37 6.78 -0.21 0.85
CA HIS A 37 6.54 -1.01 2.04
C HIS A 37 7.58 -2.13 2.23
N SER A 38 7.54 -2.82 3.39
CA SER A 38 8.42 -3.97 3.62
C SER A 38 8.10 -5.11 2.66
N THR A 39 9.13 -5.80 2.19
CA THR A 39 9.00 -6.93 1.27
C THR A 39 10.26 -7.80 1.27
N ARG A 40 10.09 -9.06 0.88
CA ARG A 40 11.20 -9.94 0.50
C ARG A 40 11.11 -10.19 -1.00
N ALA A 41 11.97 -9.51 -1.76
CA ALA A 41 11.96 -9.54 -3.21
C ALA A 41 12.98 -10.53 -3.76
N LEU A 42 12.64 -11.21 -4.86
CA LEU A 42 13.58 -11.98 -5.67
C LEU A 42 14.21 -11.07 -6.74
N THR A 43 15.52 -11.19 -6.90
CA THR A 43 16.33 -10.38 -7.83
C THR A 43 17.13 -11.29 -8.79
N PRO A 44 16.44 -12.11 -9.60
CA PRO A 44 17.07 -13.24 -10.30
C PRO A 44 18.15 -12.85 -11.31
N ARG A 45 18.17 -11.60 -11.80
CA ARG A 45 19.12 -11.12 -12.80
C ARG A 45 20.28 -10.30 -12.22
N HIS A 46 20.20 -9.88 -10.96
CA HIS A 46 21.22 -9.02 -10.37
C HIS A 46 22.52 -9.82 -10.11
N PRO A 47 23.73 -9.26 -10.32
CA PRO A 47 24.97 -10.03 -10.24
C PRO A 47 25.42 -10.34 -8.81
N ARG A 48 25.00 -9.54 -7.81
CA ARG A 48 25.52 -9.63 -6.43
C ARG A 48 24.55 -10.22 -5.40
N HIS A 49 23.26 -10.29 -5.73
CA HIS A 49 22.23 -10.79 -4.81
C HIS A 49 21.13 -11.51 -5.58
N ARG A 50 20.40 -12.38 -4.88
CA ARG A 50 19.22 -13.09 -5.41
C ARG A 50 17.95 -12.76 -4.65
N ILE A 51 18.10 -12.23 -3.44
CA ILE A 51 17.04 -11.86 -2.53
C ILE A 51 17.42 -10.54 -1.89
N VAL A 52 16.45 -9.63 -1.80
CA VAL A 52 16.54 -8.41 -1.00
C VAL A 52 15.43 -8.43 0.04
N THR A 53 15.78 -8.18 1.30
CA THR A 53 14.81 -8.04 2.39
C THR A 53 14.71 -6.56 2.77
N ALA A 54 13.68 -5.89 2.25
CA ALA A 54 13.25 -4.57 2.71
C ALA A 54 12.52 -4.73 4.03
N ARG A 55 13.21 -4.44 5.14
CA ARG A 55 12.78 -4.81 6.50
C ARG A 55 11.59 -4.02 7.02
N HIS A 56 11.41 -2.80 6.53
CA HIS A 56 10.35 -1.89 6.95
C HIS A 56 9.92 -1.01 5.78
N SER A 57 8.76 -0.37 5.88
CA SER A 57 8.36 0.66 4.93
C SER A 57 9.33 1.83 4.99
N ALA A 58 9.91 2.20 3.85
CA ALA A 58 11.00 3.16 3.80
C ALA A 58 11.00 4.00 2.53
N VAL A 59 11.65 5.17 2.61
CA VAL A 59 12.08 5.94 1.45
C VAL A 59 13.45 5.48 0.98
N LEU A 60 13.66 5.50 -0.34
CA LEU A 60 14.91 5.11 -1.01
C LEU A 60 15.75 6.31 -1.43
N TYR A 61 15.49 7.46 -0.80
CA TYR A 61 16.22 8.71 -0.91
C TYR A 61 16.42 9.27 0.51
N PRO A 62 17.38 10.20 0.73
CA PRO A 62 17.51 10.89 2.02
C PRO A 62 16.33 11.86 2.24
N PRO A 63 15.45 11.63 3.23
CA PRO A 63 14.33 12.53 3.51
C PRO A 63 14.84 13.86 4.06
N ASP A 64 14.16 14.96 3.71
CA ASP A 64 14.45 16.31 4.18
C ASP A 64 13.89 16.50 5.59
N PRO A 65 14.72 16.57 6.65
CA PRO A 65 14.24 16.66 8.01
C PRO A 65 13.38 17.90 8.27
N ALA A 66 13.55 18.98 7.50
CA ALA A 66 12.78 20.20 7.67
C ALA A 66 11.30 20.04 7.27
N ARG A 67 10.95 19.00 6.50
CA ARG A 67 9.57 18.68 6.10
C ARG A 67 8.81 17.87 7.15
N TRP A 68 9.52 17.32 8.12
CA TRP A 68 8.99 16.31 9.04
C TRP A 68 9.18 16.73 10.50
N PRO A 69 8.14 17.33 11.13
CA PRO A 69 8.20 17.75 12.52
C PRO A 69 8.52 16.59 13.48
N PRO A 70 9.32 16.82 14.54
CA PRO A 70 9.54 15.82 15.57
C PRO A 70 8.23 15.34 16.21
N GLY A 71 8.12 14.04 16.47
CA GLY A 71 6.96 13.42 17.14
C GLY A 71 5.74 13.17 16.23
N ALA A 72 5.76 13.63 14.98
CA ALA A 72 4.74 13.30 13.99
C ALA A 72 5.13 12.08 13.14
N PRO A 73 4.16 11.41 12.49
CA PRO A 73 4.40 10.47 11.40
C PRO A 73 5.43 11.00 10.39
N ARG A 74 6.45 10.19 10.09
CA ARG A 74 7.52 10.54 9.15
C ARG A 74 8.06 9.32 8.40
N PRO A 75 8.59 9.48 7.18
CA PRO A 75 9.22 8.38 6.46
C PRO A 75 10.53 7.99 7.14
N HIS A 76 10.86 6.71 7.02
CA HIS A 76 12.13 6.17 7.49
C HIS A 76 13.05 5.90 6.31
N PRO A 77 14.36 6.20 6.41
CA PRO A 77 15.30 5.80 5.38
C PRO A 77 15.47 4.27 5.35
N GLN A 78 15.77 3.75 4.17
CA GLN A 78 16.19 2.36 3.97
C GLN A 78 17.65 2.15 4.45
N ASN A 79 18.04 0.89 4.68
CA ASN A 79 19.42 0.51 5.04
C ASN A 79 19.82 -0.90 4.52
N TRP A 80 19.37 -1.25 3.31
CA TRP A 80 19.65 -2.52 2.64
C TRP A 80 20.21 -2.36 1.22
N VAL A 81 20.25 -1.13 0.69
CA VAL A 81 20.94 -0.78 -0.55
C VAL A 81 21.97 0.29 -0.22
N ASP A 82 23.25 -0.05 -0.36
CA ASP A 82 24.34 0.92 -0.26
C ASP A 82 24.43 1.71 -1.58
N SER A 83 24.62 3.01 -1.49
CA SER A 83 24.69 3.94 -2.62
C SER A 83 25.62 5.09 -2.26
N ASP A 84 26.53 5.43 -3.17
CA ASP A 84 27.46 6.56 -2.99
C ASP A 84 26.86 7.89 -3.50
N ASP A 85 25.73 7.86 -4.21
CA ASP A 85 25.00 9.07 -4.61
C ASP A 85 24.38 9.78 -3.39
N ALA A 86 24.60 11.10 -3.28
CA ALA A 86 24.06 11.92 -2.21
C ALA A 86 22.52 11.99 -2.20
N GLY A 87 21.86 11.68 -3.31
CA GLY A 87 20.41 11.49 -3.43
C GLY A 87 19.93 10.08 -3.08
N GLY A 88 20.84 9.21 -2.61
CA GLY A 88 20.57 7.83 -2.22
C GLY A 88 20.35 6.89 -3.41
N PRO A 89 19.99 5.63 -3.14
CA PRO A 89 19.91 4.60 -4.18
C PRO A 89 18.84 4.91 -5.25
N TYR A 90 17.78 5.66 -4.90
CA TYR A 90 16.83 6.14 -5.90
C TYR A 90 17.52 7.03 -6.96
N ALA A 91 18.33 8.01 -6.53
CA ALA A 91 18.98 8.94 -7.45
C ALA A 91 19.99 8.21 -8.35
N GLU A 92 20.80 7.32 -7.77
CA GLU A 92 21.76 6.50 -8.53
C GLU A 92 21.05 5.66 -9.61
N ALA A 93 20.02 4.92 -9.22
CA ALA A 93 19.24 4.09 -10.16
C ALA A 93 18.53 4.94 -11.23
N ALA A 94 17.87 6.04 -10.83
CA ALA A 94 17.13 6.90 -11.74
C ALA A 94 18.03 7.53 -12.82
N ARG A 95 19.24 7.97 -12.44
CA ARG A 95 20.22 8.50 -13.39
C ARG A 95 20.67 7.42 -14.38
N ALA A 96 21.07 6.26 -13.89
CA ALA A 96 21.52 5.15 -14.73
C ALA A 96 20.42 4.69 -15.73
N LEU A 97 19.17 4.63 -15.27
CA LEU A 97 18.01 4.32 -16.12
C LEU A 97 17.76 5.42 -17.17
N THR A 98 17.83 6.69 -16.76
CA THR A 98 17.64 7.83 -17.66
C THR A 98 18.74 7.92 -18.73
N GLU A 99 20.00 7.66 -18.34
CA GLU A 99 21.16 7.63 -19.25
C GLU A 99 21.04 6.53 -20.31
N ALA A 100 20.40 5.39 -19.97
CA ALA A 100 20.05 4.34 -20.92
C ALA A 100 18.81 4.66 -21.79
N GLY A 101 18.26 5.87 -21.69
CA GLY A 101 17.14 6.34 -22.51
C GLY A 101 15.74 5.95 -21.98
N LEU A 102 15.64 5.41 -20.76
CA LEU A 102 14.35 5.05 -20.16
C LEU A 102 13.67 6.27 -19.52
N GLN A 103 12.36 6.40 -19.68
CA GLN A 103 11.58 7.39 -18.93
C GLN A 103 11.35 6.89 -17.50
N VAL A 104 11.83 7.62 -16.51
CA VAL A 104 11.67 7.23 -15.09
C VAL A 104 10.47 7.95 -14.47
N HIS A 105 9.55 7.18 -13.91
CA HIS A 105 8.50 7.66 -13.01
C HIS A 105 8.80 7.19 -11.59
N SER A 106 8.59 8.04 -10.57
CA SER A 106 8.67 7.61 -9.18
C SER A 106 7.45 6.78 -8.80
N TRP A 107 7.64 5.78 -7.95
CA TRP A 107 6.58 4.97 -7.37
C TRP A 107 6.53 5.21 -5.86
N VAL A 108 5.37 5.67 -5.39
CA VAL A 108 5.17 6.09 -3.99
C VAL A 108 3.98 5.34 -3.40
N VAL A 109 4.26 4.43 -2.48
CA VAL A 109 3.22 3.77 -1.66
C VAL A 109 2.87 4.67 -0.48
N LEU A 110 1.58 5.03 -0.35
CA LEU A 110 1.11 5.97 0.67
C LEU A 110 0.56 5.26 1.91
N ALA A 111 -0.65 4.69 1.82
CA ALA A 111 -1.39 4.16 2.98
C ALA A 111 -1.19 2.65 3.23
N HIS A 112 0.01 2.13 2.93
CA HIS A 112 0.43 0.80 3.30
C HIS A 112 1.79 0.85 4.01
N ASN A 113 1.75 1.02 5.34
CA ASN A 113 2.94 1.29 6.14
C ASN A 113 2.86 0.64 7.52
N SER A 114 3.37 -0.58 7.61
CA SER A 114 3.35 -1.36 8.86
C SER A 114 4.14 -0.69 9.99
N ARG A 115 5.28 -0.09 9.67
CA ARG A 115 6.12 0.60 10.65
C ARG A 115 5.41 1.82 11.23
N LEU A 116 4.67 2.57 10.41
CA LEU A 116 3.86 3.68 10.88
C LEU A 116 2.77 3.19 11.85
N GLY A 117 2.06 2.11 11.53
CA GLY A 117 1.03 1.54 12.41
C GLY A 117 1.59 0.87 13.67
N GLU A 118 2.86 0.49 13.69
CA GLU A 118 3.56 0.04 14.89
C GLU A 118 3.99 1.21 15.79
N GLU A 119 4.58 2.26 15.21
CA GLU A 119 5.03 3.46 15.94
C GLU A 119 3.87 4.32 16.44
N PHE A 120 2.76 4.37 15.67
CA PHE A 120 1.56 5.15 15.99
C PHE A 120 0.31 4.25 15.93
N PRO A 121 0.09 3.36 16.92
CA PRO A 121 -0.96 2.35 16.88
C PRO A 121 -2.39 2.86 16.66
N HIS A 122 -2.68 4.08 17.12
CA HIS A 122 -3.98 4.71 16.93
C HIS A 122 -4.27 4.99 15.45
N THR A 123 -3.24 5.17 14.62
CA THR A 123 -3.40 5.54 13.21
C THR A 123 -3.98 4.41 12.33
N SER A 124 -3.90 3.16 12.78
CA SER A 124 -4.29 1.98 12.01
C SER A 124 -5.80 1.84 11.85
N VAL A 125 -6.20 1.18 10.76
CA VAL A 125 -7.53 0.61 10.61
C VAL A 125 -7.84 -0.32 11.79
N ARG A 126 -9.06 -0.24 12.28
CA ARG A 126 -9.63 -1.09 13.33
C ARG A 126 -10.86 -1.79 12.77
N ASN A 127 -10.88 -3.12 12.69
CA ASN A 127 -12.01 -3.83 12.10
C ASN A 127 -13.26 -3.83 13.01
N ALA A 128 -14.35 -4.47 12.56
CA ALA A 128 -15.60 -4.55 13.31
C ALA A 128 -15.46 -5.23 14.69
N TYR A 129 -14.51 -6.15 14.83
CA TYR A 129 -14.19 -6.85 16.09
C TYR A 129 -13.26 -6.07 17.02
N GLY A 130 -12.67 -4.98 16.53
CA GLY A 130 -11.69 -4.20 17.27
C GLY A 130 -10.24 -4.65 17.05
N ASP A 131 -9.97 -5.59 16.15
CA ASP A 131 -8.60 -5.93 15.77
C ASP A 131 -7.99 -4.77 14.98
N ARG A 132 -6.68 -4.58 15.17
CA ARG A 132 -5.92 -3.53 14.48
C ARG A 132 -5.11 -4.10 13.33
N TYR A 133 -5.07 -3.38 12.23
CA TYR A 133 -4.25 -3.70 11.07
C TYR A 133 -3.07 -2.71 10.97
N PRO A 134 -1.91 -3.00 11.62
CA PRO A 134 -0.77 -2.08 11.61
C PRO A 134 -0.27 -1.74 10.21
N TRP A 135 -0.46 -2.63 9.24
CA TRP A 135 -0.09 -2.41 7.84
C TRP A 135 -0.99 -1.43 7.08
N ALA A 136 -2.16 -1.09 7.63
CA ALA A 136 -3.17 -0.26 6.99
C ALA A 136 -3.45 1.00 7.84
N PRO A 137 -2.67 2.08 7.70
CA PRO A 137 -3.04 3.39 8.23
C PRO A 137 -4.41 3.85 7.70
N CYS A 138 -5.25 4.37 8.58
CA CYS A 138 -6.58 4.85 8.25
C CYS A 138 -6.52 6.25 7.64
N ILE A 139 -6.76 6.36 6.33
CA ILE A 139 -6.68 7.64 5.60
C ILE A 139 -7.76 8.65 5.99
N ALA A 140 -8.79 8.24 6.73
CA ALA A 140 -9.75 9.15 7.36
C ALA A 140 -9.11 10.04 8.44
N ARG A 141 -7.99 9.61 9.02
CA ARG A 141 -7.32 10.38 10.09
C ARG A 141 -6.57 11.59 9.50
N PRO A 142 -6.76 12.80 10.06
CA PRO A 142 -6.09 14.00 9.58
C PRO A 142 -4.56 13.87 9.54
N GLU A 143 -3.95 13.26 10.57
CA GLU A 143 -2.50 13.04 10.63
C GLU A 143 -1.97 12.07 9.56
N VAL A 144 -2.72 10.99 9.24
CA VAL A 144 -2.35 10.02 8.20
C VAL A 144 -2.49 10.67 6.83
N ARG A 145 -3.56 11.45 6.61
CA ARG A 145 -3.73 12.23 5.38
C ARG A 145 -2.62 13.26 5.21
N ALA A 146 -2.26 13.99 6.27
CA ALA A 146 -1.15 14.95 6.24
C ALA A 146 0.18 14.28 5.91
N TYR A 147 0.46 13.13 6.53
CA TYR A 147 1.62 12.29 6.23
C TYR A 147 1.64 11.86 4.76
N ALA A 148 0.54 11.31 4.23
CA ALA A 148 0.46 10.84 2.86
C ALA A 148 0.66 11.98 1.84
N VAL A 149 0.08 13.16 2.08
CA VAL A 149 0.28 14.33 1.21
C VAL A 149 1.72 14.82 1.25
N ALA A 150 2.32 14.92 2.43
CA ALA A 150 3.72 15.33 2.58
C ALA A 150 4.67 14.32 1.92
N LEU A 151 4.41 13.02 2.07
CA LEU A 151 5.19 11.94 1.45
C LEU A 151 5.05 11.99 -0.07
N ALA A 152 3.83 12.13 -0.60
CA ALA A 152 3.61 12.28 -2.03
C ALA A 152 4.39 13.48 -2.59
N ALA A 153 4.31 14.64 -1.93
CA ALA A 153 5.02 15.84 -2.38
C ALA A 153 6.55 15.68 -2.35
N GLU A 154 7.09 15.04 -1.32
CA GLU A 154 8.53 14.82 -1.19
C GLU A 154 9.03 13.71 -2.13
N ALA A 155 8.42 12.52 -2.10
CA ALA A 155 8.88 11.33 -2.79
C ALA A 155 8.62 11.33 -4.31
N ALA A 156 7.68 12.16 -4.80
CA ALA A 156 7.29 12.20 -6.21
C ALA A 156 8.34 12.86 -7.12
N VAL A 157 8.73 14.12 -6.82
CA VAL A 157 9.32 15.03 -7.83
C VAL A 157 10.84 14.84 -8.03
N ARG A 158 11.52 14.13 -7.11
CA ARG A 158 12.96 13.74 -7.13
C ARG A 158 13.87 14.57 -8.06
N PRO A 159 14.10 15.86 -7.73
CA PRO A 159 14.83 16.79 -8.60
C PRO A 159 16.25 16.33 -8.92
N GLY A 160 16.73 16.65 -10.12
CA GLY A 160 18.11 16.33 -10.54
C GLY A 160 18.35 14.86 -10.93
N THR A 161 17.34 13.99 -10.86
CA THR A 161 17.45 12.55 -11.18
C THR A 161 16.97 12.20 -12.59
N GLY A 162 16.34 13.13 -13.32
CA GLY A 162 15.70 12.86 -14.60
C GLY A 162 14.28 12.29 -14.51
N THR A 163 13.73 12.10 -13.30
CA THR A 163 12.34 11.65 -13.07
C THR A 163 11.34 12.59 -13.75
N ARG A 164 10.38 12.02 -14.51
CA ARG A 164 9.41 12.79 -15.34
C ARG A 164 7.94 12.58 -14.98
N GLY A 165 7.64 11.65 -14.08
CA GLY A 165 6.28 11.35 -13.66
C GLY A 165 6.25 10.61 -12.32
N THR A 166 5.04 10.33 -11.84
CA THR A 166 4.82 9.64 -10.57
C THR A 166 3.60 8.75 -10.65
N GLU A 167 3.73 7.57 -10.05
CA GLU A 167 2.62 6.65 -9.76
C GLU A 167 2.44 6.58 -8.24
N LEU A 168 1.25 6.97 -7.79
CA LEU A 168 0.85 6.87 -6.39
C LEU A 168 0.08 5.56 -6.20
N GLU A 169 0.51 4.77 -5.22
CA GLU A 169 -0.11 3.51 -4.85
C GLU A 169 -0.68 3.58 -3.44
N SER A 170 -1.73 2.78 -3.19
CA SER A 170 -2.40 2.71 -1.89
C SER A 170 -2.93 4.08 -1.45
N CYS A 171 -3.59 4.80 -2.37
CA CYS A 171 -4.19 6.12 -2.11
C CYS A 171 -5.52 6.07 -1.33
N GLY A 172 -6.11 4.89 -1.18
CA GLY A 172 -7.41 4.68 -0.55
C GLY A 172 -7.31 3.96 0.79
N TRP A 173 -8.47 3.61 1.37
CA TRP A 173 -8.52 2.70 2.50
C TRP A 173 -7.91 1.34 2.12
N TYR A 174 -7.07 0.85 3.02
CA TYR A 174 -6.53 -0.50 3.01
C TYR A 174 -7.14 -1.31 4.14
N GLY A 175 -7.05 -2.64 4.08
CA GLY A 175 -7.69 -3.49 5.09
C GLY A 175 -7.12 -4.89 5.12
N PHE A 176 -8.00 -5.85 5.41
CA PHE A 176 -7.65 -7.25 5.67
C PHE A 176 -6.99 -7.94 4.47
N ALA A 177 -7.43 -7.62 3.25
CA ALA A 177 -7.05 -8.34 2.03
C ALA A 177 -5.54 -8.34 1.72
N HIS A 178 -4.81 -7.34 2.19
CA HIS A 178 -3.40 -7.20 1.86
C HIS A 178 -2.55 -8.08 2.76
N LEU A 179 -1.64 -8.85 2.15
CA LEU A 179 -0.74 -9.72 2.88
C LEU A 179 0.12 -8.91 3.85
N HIS A 180 0.39 -9.48 5.03
CA HIS A 180 1.25 -8.86 6.02
C HIS A 180 2.14 -9.88 6.73
N ALA A 181 3.45 -9.57 6.77
CA ALA A 181 4.47 -10.39 7.41
C ALA A 181 4.50 -11.85 6.90
N HIS A 182 4.15 -12.81 7.77
CA HIS A 182 4.09 -14.24 7.48
C HIS A 182 2.68 -14.76 7.81
N ASP A 183 1.68 -14.18 7.15
CA ASP A 183 0.28 -14.45 7.43
C ASP A 183 -0.13 -15.91 7.18
N LYS A 184 -1.12 -16.37 7.96
CA LYS A 184 -1.70 -17.72 7.92
C LYS A 184 -3.21 -17.66 7.83
N ILE A 185 -3.71 -16.74 7.00
CA ILE A 185 -5.14 -16.50 6.84
C ILE A 185 -5.82 -17.50 5.89
N GLY A 186 -5.04 -18.17 5.04
CA GLY A 186 -5.58 -19.11 4.02
C GLY A 186 -6.24 -20.38 4.57
N GLY A 187 -6.21 -20.61 5.88
CA GLY A 187 -6.94 -21.71 6.53
C GLY A 187 -8.46 -21.46 6.64
N VAL A 188 -8.91 -20.21 6.48
CA VAL A 188 -10.33 -19.85 6.47
C VAL A 188 -10.67 -19.23 5.11
N PRO A 189 -11.57 -19.85 4.32
CA PRO A 189 -11.93 -19.31 3.02
C PRO A 189 -12.83 -18.08 3.18
N LEU A 190 -12.27 -16.89 2.94
CA LEU A 190 -13.05 -15.66 2.85
C LEU A 190 -13.41 -15.38 1.39
N ASP A 191 -14.70 -15.22 1.12
CA ASP A 191 -15.13 -14.67 -0.17
C ASP A 191 -14.87 -13.16 -0.23
N GLY A 192 -15.13 -12.55 -1.39
CA GLY A 192 -14.93 -11.11 -1.59
C GLY A 192 -15.72 -10.27 -0.59
N ALA A 193 -16.97 -10.64 -0.29
CA ALA A 193 -17.79 -9.88 0.64
C ALA A 193 -17.28 -9.98 2.07
N ALA A 194 -16.90 -11.18 2.53
CA ALA A 194 -16.29 -11.36 3.84
C ALA A 194 -14.97 -10.58 3.96
N THR A 195 -14.16 -10.59 2.89
CA THR A 195 -12.91 -9.81 2.81
C THR A 195 -13.18 -8.30 2.88
N ALA A 196 -14.19 -7.80 2.17
CA ALA A 196 -14.59 -6.40 2.20
C ALA A 196 -15.09 -5.98 3.59
N LEU A 197 -15.96 -6.78 4.19
CA LEU A 197 -16.49 -6.55 5.54
C LEU A 197 -15.38 -6.56 6.60
N MET A 198 -14.42 -7.48 6.50
CA MET A 198 -13.23 -7.51 7.37
C MET A 198 -12.31 -6.32 7.16
N SER A 199 -12.42 -5.61 6.05
CA SER A 199 -11.60 -4.43 5.71
C SER A 199 -12.21 -3.11 6.15
N LEU A 200 -13.48 -3.09 6.59
CA LEU A 200 -14.13 -1.89 7.09
C LEU A 200 -13.46 -1.38 8.38
N CYS A 201 -13.32 -0.06 8.48
CA CYS A 201 -12.69 0.59 9.61
C CYS A 201 -13.74 1.18 10.55
N PHE A 202 -13.63 0.85 11.83
CA PHE A 202 -14.42 1.37 12.93
C PHE A 202 -13.50 1.94 14.02
N CYS A 203 -12.52 2.74 13.61
CA CYS A 203 -11.86 3.68 14.52
C CYS A 203 -12.77 4.89 14.77
N ASP A 204 -12.46 5.67 15.81
CA ASP A 204 -13.14 6.92 16.17
C ASP A 204 -13.44 7.82 14.95
N MET A 205 -12.44 8.08 14.10
CA MET A 205 -12.63 8.92 12.90
C MET A 205 -13.59 8.32 11.87
N CYS A 206 -13.59 7.01 11.69
CA CYS A 206 -14.50 6.36 10.73
C CYS A 206 -15.91 6.22 11.29
N GLU A 207 -16.06 5.99 12.59
CA GLU A 207 -17.36 6.00 13.25
C GLU A 207 -18.01 7.39 13.18
N GLU A 208 -17.24 8.45 13.44
CA GLU A 208 -17.70 9.84 13.22
C GLU A 208 -18.10 10.08 11.76
N GLY A 209 -17.30 9.58 10.80
CA GLY A 209 -17.60 9.65 9.37
C GLY A 209 -18.92 8.97 8.99
N TYR A 210 -19.15 7.75 9.50
CA TYR A 210 -20.41 7.03 9.28
C TYR A 210 -21.61 7.78 9.90
N ALA A 211 -21.45 8.34 11.10
CA ALA A 211 -22.51 9.13 11.74
C ALA A 211 -22.82 10.42 10.95
N ALA A 212 -21.79 11.10 10.44
CA ALA A 212 -21.94 12.30 9.62
C ALA A 212 -22.69 12.03 8.29
N LEU A 213 -22.62 10.80 7.78
CA LEU A 213 -23.37 10.33 6.62
C LEU A 213 -24.80 9.84 6.97
N GLY A 214 -25.27 10.06 8.20
CA GLY A 214 -26.59 9.65 8.66
C GLY A 214 -26.70 8.16 9.00
N GLY A 215 -25.56 7.51 9.23
CA GLY A 215 -25.45 6.14 9.73
C GLY A 215 -25.50 6.02 11.25
N ASP A 216 -25.58 4.78 11.72
CA ASP A 216 -25.42 4.40 13.12
C ASP A 216 -24.20 3.46 13.18
N PRO A 217 -23.02 3.94 13.64
CA PRO A 217 -21.79 3.15 13.61
C PRO A 217 -21.84 1.89 14.47
N GLU A 218 -22.51 1.95 15.62
CA GLU A 218 -22.65 0.81 16.53
C GLU A 218 -23.52 -0.27 15.88
N ARG A 219 -24.66 0.14 15.31
CA ARG A 219 -25.52 -0.78 14.57
C ARG A 219 -24.81 -1.34 13.33
N LEU A 220 -24.11 -0.51 12.56
CA LEU A 220 -23.34 -0.98 11.41
C LEU A 220 -22.31 -2.04 11.82
N ARG A 221 -21.55 -1.79 12.91
CA ARG A 221 -20.58 -2.73 13.46
C ARG A 221 -21.25 -4.06 13.81
N ALA A 222 -22.39 -4.02 14.52
CA ALA A 222 -23.14 -5.21 14.91
C ALA A 222 -23.62 -6.01 13.69
N GLU A 223 -24.10 -5.34 12.64
CA GLU A 223 -24.52 -5.98 11.39
C GLU A 223 -23.35 -6.62 10.63
N VAL A 224 -22.18 -5.97 10.60
CA VAL A 224 -20.97 -6.55 10.01
C VAL A 224 -20.54 -7.81 10.75
N VAL A 225 -20.55 -7.78 12.09
CA VAL A 225 -20.25 -8.97 12.91
C VAL A 225 -21.24 -10.09 12.65
N ARG A 226 -22.54 -9.78 12.63
CA ARG A 226 -23.62 -10.75 12.31
C ARG A 226 -23.44 -11.36 10.91
N ALA A 227 -23.11 -10.55 9.91
CA ALA A 227 -22.91 -10.99 8.53
C ALA A 227 -21.70 -11.92 8.35
N LEU A 228 -20.68 -11.78 9.20
CA LEU A 228 -19.46 -12.59 9.19
C LEU A 228 -19.57 -13.87 10.02
N GLU A 229 -20.52 -13.97 10.95
CA GLU A 229 -20.68 -15.13 11.84
C GLU A 229 -20.76 -16.49 11.11
N PRO A 230 -21.53 -16.64 10.00
CA PRO A 230 -21.58 -17.91 9.27
C PRO A 230 -20.22 -18.32 8.65
N VAL A 231 -19.33 -17.37 8.37
CA VAL A 231 -17.96 -17.64 7.91
C VAL A 231 -17.19 -18.39 9.00
N TRP A 232 -17.27 -17.89 10.23
CA TRP A 232 -16.53 -18.43 11.38
C TRP A 232 -17.05 -19.78 11.85
N ARG A 233 -18.34 -20.05 11.61
CA ARG A 233 -18.96 -21.37 11.86
C ARG A 233 -18.65 -22.39 10.76
N GLY A 234 -18.04 -21.97 9.65
CA GLY A 234 -17.84 -22.83 8.47
C GLY A 234 -19.15 -23.15 7.73
N GLU A 235 -20.20 -22.39 7.99
CA GLU A 235 -21.54 -22.57 7.39
C GLU A 235 -21.65 -21.85 6.04
N ARG A 236 -20.74 -20.92 5.77
CA ARG A 236 -20.64 -20.25 4.47
C ARG A 236 -19.89 -21.13 3.48
N THR A 237 -20.64 -21.77 2.58
CA THR A 237 -20.07 -22.41 1.40
C THR A 237 -19.56 -21.34 0.43
N ALA A 238 -18.54 -21.69 -0.38
CA ALA A 238 -18.06 -20.80 -1.44
C ALA A 238 -19.27 -20.25 -2.22
N PRO A 239 -19.41 -18.92 -2.38
CA PRO A 239 -20.59 -18.38 -3.02
C PRO A 239 -20.71 -18.95 -4.43
N PRO A 240 -21.95 -19.16 -4.94
CA PRO A 240 -22.13 -19.49 -6.35
C PRO A 240 -21.44 -18.43 -7.21
N ASP A 241 -21.01 -18.79 -8.42
CA ASP A 241 -20.37 -17.84 -9.34
C ASP A 241 -21.34 -16.69 -9.65
N ARG A 242 -21.19 -15.59 -8.91
CA ARG A 242 -22.02 -14.37 -8.96
C ARG A 242 -21.42 -13.32 -9.91
N GLY A 243 -20.58 -13.77 -10.84
CA GLY A 243 -19.74 -12.92 -11.68
C GLY A 243 -18.42 -12.63 -10.97
N SER A 244 -17.31 -12.96 -11.63
CA SER A 244 -15.97 -12.66 -11.13
C SER A 244 -15.74 -11.15 -11.05
N GLY A 245 -15.32 -10.65 -9.88
CA GLY A 245 -14.81 -9.28 -9.71
C GLY A 245 -15.66 -8.37 -8.82
N ARG A 246 -15.36 -7.07 -8.88
CA ARG A 246 -15.83 -6.08 -7.89
C ARG A 246 -17.35 -5.94 -7.79
N ALA A 247 -18.07 -6.08 -8.90
CA ALA A 247 -19.52 -5.95 -8.93
C ALA A 247 -20.23 -7.09 -8.18
N GLY A 248 -19.79 -8.33 -8.37
CA GLY A 248 -20.34 -9.50 -7.66
C GLY A 248 -20.04 -9.44 -6.17
N GLU A 249 -18.82 -9.01 -5.80
CA GLU A 249 -18.46 -8.74 -4.40
C GLU A 249 -19.40 -7.71 -3.77
N TRP A 250 -19.64 -6.59 -4.45
CA TRP A 250 -20.46 -5.52 -3.91
C TRP A 250 -21.94 -5.91 -3.77
N ALA A 251 -22.49 -6.64 -4.73
CA ALA A 251 -23.85 -7.18 -4.63
C ALA A 251 -24.01 -8.10 -3.41
N ALA A 252 -22.99 -8.91 -3.09
CA ALA A 252 -23.00 -9.74 -1.89
C ALA A 252 -22.87 -8.93 -0.59
N VAL A 253 -22.11 -7.83 -0.58
CA VAL A 253 -22.08 -6.89 0.56
C VAL A 253 -23.46 -6.25 0.76
N GLU A 254 -24.13 -5.86 -0.32
CA GLU A 254 -25.47 -5.27 -0.28
C GLU A 254 -26.53 -6.24 0.24
N GLU A 255 -26.46 -7.52 -0.12
CA GLU A 255 -27.34 -8.56 0.42
C GLU A 255 -27.16 -8.75 1.93
N LEU A 256 -25.91 -8.68 2.42
CA LEU A 256 -25.59 -8.91 3.83
C LEU A 256 -25.97 -7.73 4.74
N LEU A 257 -25.68 -6.51 4.30
CA LEU A 257 -25.88 -5.29 5.10
C LEU A 257 -27.20 -4.57 4.78
N GLY A 258 -27.81 -4.85 3.64
CA GLY A 258 -28.88 -4.07 3.04
C GLY A 258 -28.37 -2.80 2.34
N ALA A 259 -29.13 -2.34 1.33
CA ALA A 259 -28.78 -1.22 0.45
C ALA A 259 -28.30 0.05 1.18
N ARG A 260 -28.95 0.43 2.28
CA ARG A 260 -28.61 1.65 3.03
C ARG A 260 -27.22 1.56 3.68
N MET A 261 -26.91 0.44 4.34
CA MET A 261 -25.61 0.27 5.02
C MET A 261 -24.49 -0.01 4.03
N ALA A 262 -24.78 -0.73 2.95
CA ALA A 262 -23.83 -0.90 1.86
C ALA A 262 -23.46 0.46 1.23
N ALA A 263 -24.45 1.30 0.92
CA ALA A 263 -24.20 2.65 0.38
C ALA A 263 -23.37 3.53 1.33
N LEU A 264 -23.56 3.37 2.65
CA LEU A 264 -22.81 4.07 3.69
C LEU A 264 -21.32 3.70 3.68
N VAL A 265 -21.00 2.41 3.54
CA VAL A 265 -19.60 1.93 3.54
C VAL A 265 -18.92 2.01 2.17
N ALA A 266 -19.62 2.53 1.15
CA ALA A 266 -19.09 2.78 -0.19
C ALA A 266 -18.53 4.20 -0.37
N GLN A 267 -18.80 5.10 0.58
CA GLN A 267 -18.33 6.51 0.56
C GLN A 267 -16.89 6.60 1.07
#